data_AF-A0AA49JUI0-F1
#
_entry.id   AF-A0AA49JUI0-F1
#
_cell.length_a   1.000
_cell.length_b   1.000
_cell.length_c   1.000
_cell.angle_alpha   90.00
_cell.angle_beta   90.00
_cell.angle_gamma   90.00
#
_symmetry.space_group_name_H-M   'P 1'
#
loop_
_entity.id
_entity.type
_entity.pdbx_description
1 polymer ?
#
loop_
_entity_poly.entity_id
_entity_poly.type
_entity_poly.pdbx_seq_one_letter_code
_entity_poly.pdbx_strand_id
1 'polypeptide(L)'
;MPKNRTLLMVSLLLVVASVATCRKRPRVITPHSKPIAVAGLPECPHDWRRSKREVTTFAGVGAHVPELNDCQRLVLGNEQDGYTYGDIAGVFVNKDGGTYTDASLSTPRALALVYFPYGGKYDPLHLTAELSCIWVQRTRQGYDAWVRAASEDHDCLDTATAANDKSLTLAVRATKPQAASRTLPDTLYNVVRWDWDPVTSTQFVSVRCGDSWCEIGQEGFGGSRSHVDGLPTAAIAFNALRVKGYYDEQYLAEWRNDRLVVGRNRGTIFPTAQLAAFAANKPTIGEWIPVAEINMAPEVGQYEHMLNLVGNSERLVAGPRAIVSLCLGDGRSCAPIKNEVILNESSCPPTEDGRWYARIERPGGARYFCVKHRSHPPGFYIPPVVRWRWREDDETIWIRCFGGCCEVDVDET
;
A
#
# COMPACT_ATOMS: atom_id res chain seq x y z
N MET A 1 -61.61 58.71 -35.47
CA MET A 1 -60.46 59.64 -35.51
C MET A 1 -59.66 59.50 -34.22
N PRO A 2 -58.33 59.41 -34.29
CA PRO A 2 -57.53 58.62 -33.36
C PRO A 2 -57.28 59.36 -32.06
N LYS A 3 -57.31 58.64 -30.93
CA LYS A 3 -56.78 59.12 -29.64
C LYS A 3 -55.76 58.12 -29.11
N ASN A 4 -54.52 58.59 -29.13
CA ASN A 4 -53.37 58.25 -28.30
C ASN A 4 -53.62 57.24 -27.18
N ARG A 5 -52.88 56.14 -27.22
CA ARG A 5 -52.52 55.39 -26.00
C ARG A 5 -51.00 55.38 -25.85
N THR A 6 -50.58 56.21 -24.91
CA THR A 6 -49.26 56.33 -24.30
C THR A 6 -48.75 54.97 -23.82
N LEU A 7 -47.56 54.58 -24.27
CA LEU A 7 -46.78 53.51 -23.64
C LEU A 7 -46.28 53.99 -22.28
N LEU A 8 -46.70 53.32 -21.20
CA LEU A 8 -46.04 53.43 -19.91
C LEU A 8 -44.84 52.48 -19.92
N MET A 9 -43.62 53.02 -20.01
CA MET A 9 -42.40 52.30 -19.64
C MET A 9 -42.37 52.20 -18.11
N VAL A 10 -42.54 50.99 -17.58
CA VAL A 10 -42.24 50.68 -16.18
C VAL A 10 -40.75 50.36 -16.11
N SER A 11 -39.96 51.32 -15.61
CA SER A 11 -38.57 51.13 -15.25
C SER A 11 -38.51 50.24 -14.00
N LEU A 12 -38.09 48.98 -14.19
CA LEU A 12 -37.78 48.06 -13.10
C LEU A 12 -36.42 48.46 -12.51
N LEU A 13 -36.44 49.22 -11.40
CA LEU A 13 -35.25 49.48 -10.58
C LEU A 13 -34.87 48.18 -9.86
N LEU A 14 -33.83 47.50 -10.34
CA LEU A 14 -33.17 46.42 -9.64
C LEU A 14 -32.35 47.03 -8.49
N VAL A 15 -32.87 46.92 -7.27
CA VAL A 15 -32.10 47.18 -6.04
C VAL A 15 -31.17 45.99 -5.83
N VAL A 16 -29.91 46.16 -6.20
CA VAL A 16 -28.84 45.22 -5.85
C VAL A 16 -28.50 45.44 -4.38
N ALA A 17 -29.16 44.68 -3.50
CA ALA A 17 -28.73 44.57 -2.11
C ALA A 17 -27.43 43.78 -2.06
N SER A 18 -26.30 44.48 -1.90
CA SER A 18 -25.01 43.87 -1.57
C SER A 18 -25.09 43.23 -0.19
N VAL A 19 -25.48 41.96 -0.14
CA VAL A 19 -25.33 41.13 1.05
C VAL A 19 -23.84 40.90 1.24
N ALA A 20 -23.23 41.66 2.15
CA ALA A 20 -21.92 41.38 2.69
C ALA A 20 -21.98 40.02 3.39
N THR A 21 -21.72 38.96 2.64
CA THR A 21 -21.53 37.63 3.19
C THR A 21 -20.24 37.69 3.99
N CYS A 22 -20.40 37.72 5.31
CA CYS A 22 -19.31 37.52 6.25
C CYS A 22 -18.77 36.10 6.01
N ARG A 23 -17.82 35.95 5.07
CA ARG A 23 -17.01 34.75 4.90
C ARG A 23 -16.27 34.55 6.22
N LYS A 24 -16.84 33.75 7.13
CA LYS A 24 -16.11 33.19 8.25
C LYS A 24 -14.87 32.54 7.64
N ARG A 25 -13.68 33.06 7.96
CA ARG A 25 -12.43 32.37 7.67
C ARG A 25 -12.59 30.94 8.18
N PRO A 26 -12.26 29.90 7.40
CA PRO A 26 -12.25 28.55 7.93
C PRO A 26 -11.42 28.58 9.21
N ARG A 27 -12.02 28.10 10.29
CA ARG A 27 -11.35 27.98 11.58
C ARG A 27 -10.15 27.09 11.30
N VAL A 28 -8.94 27.63 11.41
CA VAL A 28 -7.72 26.83 11.39
C VAL A 28 -7.89 25.87 12.57
N ILE A 29 -8.18 24.60 12.26
CA ILE A 29 -8.20 23.54 13.24
C ILE A 29 -6.74 23.40 13.65
N THR A 30 -6.39 23.93 14.81
CA THR A 30 -5.11 23.66 15.45
C THR A 30 -4.97 22.14 15.57
N PRO A 31 -3.83 21.55 15.19
CA PRO A 31 -3.64 20.11 15.25
C PRO A 31 -3.96 19.64 16.68
N HIS A 32 -4.89 18.68 16.77
CA HIS A 32 -5.26 18.05 18.02
C HIS A 32 -3.97 17.58 18.71
N SER A 33 -3.77 17.98 19.97
CA SER A 33 -2.73 17.42 20.82
C SER A 33 -2.81 15.91 20.76
N LYS A 34 -1.72 15.26 20.32
CA LYS A 34 -1.66 13.82 20.11
C LYS A 34 -2.35 13.05 21.25
N PRO A 35 -3.34 12.19 20.97
CA PRO A 35 -3.64 11.11 21.90
C PRO A 35 -2.36 10.32 22.13
N ILE A 36 -2.18 9.88 23.38
CA ILE A 36 -1.08 9.01 23.76
C ILE A 36 -1.20 7.77 22.87
N ALA A 37 -0.35 7.68 21.84
CA ALA A 37 -0.13 6.44 21.11
C ALA A 37 0.06 5.36 22.18
N VAL A 38 -0.60 4.22 22.05
CA VAL A 38 -0.34 3.07 22.94
C VAL A 38 1.12 2.72 22.70
N ALA A 39 2.04 3.32 23.45
CA ALA A 39 3.43 3.34 23.04
C ALA A 39 3.98 1.91 23.08
N GLY A 40 4.33 1.35 21.92
CA GLY A 40 5.37 0.32 21.88
C GLY A 40 5.10 -0.94 21.08
N LEU A 41 4.10 -0.99 20.19
CA LEU A 41 4.03 -2.09 19.22
C LEU A 41 5.02 -1.80 18.09
N PRO A 42 6.14 -2.52 17.97
CA PRO A 42 7.08 -2.31 16.87
C PRO A 42 6.43 -2.43 15.49
N GLU A 43 6.94 -1.61 14.58
CA GLU A 43 6.63 -1.71 13.16
C GLU A 43 7.03 -3.08 12.60
N CYS A 44 6.16 -3.62 11.77
CA CYS A 44 6.32 -4.91 11.14
C CYS A 44 6.76 -4.76 9.68
N PRO A 45 7.60 -5.67 9.14
CA PRO A 45 8.23 -6.80 9.82
C PRO A 45 9.58 -6.48 10.52
N HIS A 46 10.07 -5.23 10.46
CA HIS A 46 11.48 -4.92 10.77
C HIS A 46 11.83 -4.68 12.23
N ASP A 47 10.89 -4.16 13.02
CA ASP A 47 11.15 -3.83 14.43
C ASP A 47 10.61 -4.90 15.38
N TRP A 48 10.21 -6.06 14.85
CA TRP A 48 9.81 -7.25 15.59
C TRP A 48 10.89 -7.85 16.50
N ARG A 49 12.04 -7.20 16.69
CA ARG A 49 13.00 -7.57 17.74
C ARG A 49 12.38 -7.60 19.14
N ARG A 50 11.21 -6.97 19.35
CA ARG A 50 10.42 -7.09 20.59
C ARG A 50 9.34 -8.18 20.56
N SER A 51 9.01 -8.75 19.40
CA SER A 51 8.19 -9.96 19.34
C SER A 51 9.03 -11.14 19.85
N LYS A 52 8.36 -12.19 20.29
CA LYS A 52 9.05 -13.39 20.81
C LYS A 52 9.71 -14.22 19.70
N ARG A 53 9.51 -13.87 18.43
CA ARG A 53 9.84 -14.74 17.28
C ARG A 53 10.14 -13.96 16.01
N GLU A 54 11.26 -14.30 15.37
CA GLU A 54 11.62 -13.84 14.03
C GLU A 54 11.25 -14.91 12.98
N VAL A 55 10.80 -14.50 11.80
CA VAL A 55 10.38 -15.39 10.68
C VAL A 55 11.54 -15.57 9.70
N THR A 56 12.68 -16.07 10.17
CA THR A 56 13.95 -16.08 9.40
C THR A 56 14.17 -17.34 8.58
N THR A 57 13.59 -18.49 8.94
CA THR A 57 13.75 -19.74 8.20
C THR A 57 12.88 -19.74 6.94
N PHE A 58 11.61 -19.36 7.09
CA PHE A 58 10.65 -19.39 5.99
C PHE A 58 10.92 -18.31 4.94
N ALA A 59 11.11 -17.06 5.39
CA ALA A 59 11.32 -15.90 4.51
C ALA A 59 12.81 -15.58 4.28
N GLY A 60 13.74 -16.24 4.99
CA GLY A 60 15.16 -15.98 4.86
C GLY A 60 15.52 -14.54 5.26
N VAL A 61 16.55 -14.00 4.61
CA VAL A 61 16.88 -12.56 4.68
C VAL A 61 15.74 -11.67 4.15
N GLY A 62 14.82 -12.25 3.37
CA GLY A 62 13.64 -11.58 2.84
C GLY A 62 12.64 -11.17 3.92
N ALA A 63 12.67 -11.79 5.11
CA ALA A 63 11.81 -11.45 6.24
C ALA A 63 11.86 -9.97 6.62
N HIS A 64 13.05 -9.37 6.48
CA HIS A 64 13.31 -7.96 6.79
C HIS A 64 13.24 -7.08 5.54
N VAL A 65 12.49 -7.48 4.51
CA VAL A 65 12.29 -6.68 3.30
C VAL A 65 10.79 -6.39 3.15
N PRO A 66 10.33 -5.16 3.44
CA PRO A 66 8.90 -4.83 3.40
C PRO A 66 8.31 -4.95 1.98
N GLU A 67 9.12 -4.77 0.96
CA GLU A 67 8.73 -4.97 -0.44
C GLU A 67 8.27 -6.41 -0.72
N LEU A 68 8.77 -7.39 0.04
CA LEU A 68 8.44 -8.81 -0.14
C LEU A 68 7.25 -9.27 0.70
N ASN A 69 7.09 -8.70 1.90
CA ASN A 69 6.14 -9.17 2.92
C ASN A 69 5.22 -8.04 3.34
N ASP A 70 4.00 -8.35 3.77
CA ASP A 70 3.02 -7.34 4.14
C ASP A 70 2.60 -7.41 5.60
N CYS A 71 2.14 -6.29 6.15
CA CYS A 71 1.74 -6.19 7.52
C CYS A 71 0.80 -5.03 7.76
N GLN A 72 -0.36 -5.33 8.34
CA GLN A 72 -1.36 -4.33 8.68
C GLN A 72 -2.27 -4.83 9.80
N ARG A 73 -3.12 -3.93 10.31
CA ARG A 73 -4.28 -4.33 11.12
C ARG A 73 -5.32 -4.93 10.20
N LEU A 74 -5.88 -6.06 10.61
CA LEU A 74 -6.95 -6.66 9.84
C LEU A 74 -8.21 -5.80 9.93
N VAL A 75 -8.98 -5.72 8.86
CA VAL A 75 -10.24 -4.97 8.83
C VAL A 75 -11.40 -5.94 9.05
N LEU A 76 -12.23 -5.61 10.02
CA LEU A 76 -13.41 -6.36 10.43
C LEU A 76 -14.67 -5.54 10.20
N GLY A 77 -15.79 -6.21 9.95
CA GLY A 77 -17.08 -5.56 9.69
C GLY A 77 -17.35 -5.40 8.20
N ASN A 78 -18.32 -4.54 7.88
CA ASN A 78 -18.77 -4.29 6.51
C ASN A 78 -19.18 -2.81 6.36
N GLU A 79 -19.54 -2.40 5.15
CA GLU A 79 -19.94 -1.01 4.89
C GLU A 79 -21.20 -0.59 5.66
N GLN A 80 -22.14 -1.51 5.90
CA GLN A 80 -23.41 -1.26 6.58
C GLN A 80 -23.23 -1.05 8.09
N ASP A 81 -22.45 -1.93 8.73
CA ASP A 81 -22.21 -1.96 10.18
C ASP A 81 -21.01 -1.09 10.59
N GLY A 82 -20.21 -0.68 9.60
CA GLY A 82 -18.96 0.03 9.80
C GLY A 82 -17.76 -0.91 9.95
N TYR A 83 -16.60 -0.39 9.61
CA TYR A 83 -15.34 -1.09 9.74
C TYR A 83 -14.67 -0.83 11.09
N THR A 84 -14.03 -1.87 11.62
CA THR A 84 -13.21 -1.81 12.83
C THR A 84 -11.88 -2.50 12.58
N TYR A 85 -10.83 -2.07 13.29
CA TYR A 85 -9.56 -2.79 13.28
C TYR A 85 -9.64 -4.03 14.16
N GLY A 86 -9.24 -5.16 13.59
CA GLY A 86 -8.90 -6.39 14.28
C GLY A 86 -7.41 -6.47 14.63
N ASP A 87 -6.91 -7.69 14.75
CA ASP A 87 -5.53 -7.97 15.14
C ASP A 87 -4.52 -7.53 14.07
N ILE A 88 -3.29 -7.24 14.50
CA ILE A 88 -2.17 -7.01 13.58
C ILE A 88 -1.66 -8.35 13.07
N ALA A 89 -1.52 -8.48 11.76
CA ALA A 89 -1.01 -9.68 11.13
C ALA A 89 0.05 -9.35 10.08
N GLY A 90 1.22 -9.99 10.20
CA GLY A 90 2.21 -10.03 9.14
C GLY A 90 1.97 -11.23 8.22
N VAL A 91 2.17 -11.05 6.92
CA VAL A 91 2.19 -12.13 5.94
C VAL A 91 3.52 -12.09 5.19
N PHE A 92 4.21 -13.23 5.22
CA PHE A 92 5.56 -13.42 4.71
C PHE A 92 5.54 -14.29 3.48
N VAL A 93 6.34 -13.92 2.49
CA VAL A 93 6.49 -14.74 1.28
C VAL A 93 7.52 -15.83 1.53
N ASN A 94 7.28 -17.02 0.98
CA ASN A 94 8.29 -18.09 0.98
C ASN A 94 9.53 -17.62 0.21
N LYS A 95 10.73 -17.72 0.81
CA LYS A 95 11.99 -17.30 0.17
C LYS A 95 12.25 -17.97 -1.19
N ASP A 96 11.76 -19.20 -1.37
CA ASP A 96 11.94 -19.97 -2.60
C ASP A 96 10.74 -19.82 -3.56
N GLY A 97 9.68 -19.10 -3.16
CA GLY A 97 8.43 -18.95 -3.90
C GLY A 97 8.59 -18.42 -5.33
N GLY A 98 9.61 -17.58 -5.58
CA GLY A 98 9.92 -17.05 -6.91
C GLY A 98 10.43 -18.09 -7.90
N THR A 99 10.86 -19.25 -7.41
CA THR A 99 11.35 -20.39 -8.21
C THR A 99 10.26 -21.43 -8.48
N TYR A 100 9.13 -21.34 -7.80
CA TYR A 100 8.05 -22.30 -7.96
C TYR A 100 7.37 -22.08 -9.30
N THR A 101 7.28 -23.16 -10.08
CA THR A 101 6.53 -23.25 -11.35
C THR A 101 5.22 -23.99 -11.10
N ASP A 102 4.30 -23.97 -12.07
CA ASP A 102 3.08 -24.80 -12.02
C ASP A 102 3.43 -26.29 -11.78
N ALA A 103 4.56 -26.78 -12.33
CA ALA A 103 5.04 -28.14 -12.12
C ALA A 103 5.55 -28.37 -10.68
N SER A 104 6.28 -27.41 -10.11
CA SER A 104 6.75 -27.45 -8.72
C SER A 104 5.58 -27.52 -7.72
N LEU A 105 4.46 -26.90 -8.07
CA LEU A 105 3.23 -26.87 -7.28
C LEU A 105 2.33 -28.09 -7.49
N SER A 106 2.71 -29.07 -8.33
CA SER A 106 2.00 -30.36 -8.40
C SER A 106 2.02 -31.11 -7.06
N THR A 107 3.03 -30.83 -6.23
CA THR A 107 3.08 -31.16 -4.80
C THR A 107 2.73 -29.95 -3.96
N PRO A 108 2.05 -30.11 -2.81
CA PRO A 108 1.76 -29.00 -1.91
C PRO A 108 3.01 -28.21 -1.49
N ARG A 109 2.93 -26.87 -1.50
CA ARG A 109 3.95 -25.96 -0.98
C ARG A 109 3.31 -24.83 -0.19
N ALA A 110 3.89 -24.42 0.93
CA ALA A 110 3.50 -23.18 1.57
C ALA A 110 4.04 -22.00 0.76
N LEU A 111 3.14 -21.11 0.31
CA LEU A 111 3.52 -19.91 -0.44
C LEU A 111 3.64 -18.69 0.47
N ALA A 112 2.87 -18.68 1.56
CA ALA A 112 2.87 -17.62 2.54
C ALA A 112 2.83 -18.17 3.97
N LEU A 113 3.37 -17.39 4.89
CA LEU A 113 3.27 -17.61 6.33
C LEU A 113 2.61 -16.38 6.95
N VAL A 114 1.56 -16.58 7.72
CA VAL A 114 0.89 -15.53 8.50
C VAL A 114 1.35 -15.61 9.94
N TYR A 115 1.70 -14.47 10.52
CA TYR A 115 2.13 -14.34 11.91
C TYR A 115 1.37 -13.22 12.63
N PHE A 116 0.76 -13.55 13.77
CA PHE A 116 0.15 -12.61 14.71
C PHE A 116 1.10 -12.31 15.88
N PRO A 117 1.93 -11.25 15.81
CA PRO A 117 2.97 -10.98 16.81
C PRO A 117 2.46 -10.76 18.24
N TYR A 118 1.17 -10.44 18.40
CA TYR A 118 0.54 -10.20 19.70
C TYR A 118 -0.55 -11.22 20.03
N GLY A 119 -0.52 -12.37 19.35
CA GLY A 119 -1.67 -13.27 19.28
C GLY A 119 -2.78 -12.66 18.44
N GLY A 120 -3.79 -13.47 18.15
CA GLY A 120 -4.91 -13.06 17.33
C GLY A 120 -5.47 -14.20 16.52
N LYS A 121 -6.58 -13.91 15.84
CA LYS A 121 -7.19 -14.83 14.90
C LYS A 121 -7.89 -14.09 13.78
N TYR A 122 -8.03 -14.77 12.65
CA TYR A 122 -8.80 -14.26 11.52
C TYR A 122 -9.63 -15.37 10.90
N ASP A 123 -10.88 -15.44 11.36
CA ASP A 123 -11.82 -16.49 11.02
C ASP A 123 -12.06 -16.66 9.50
N PRO A 124 -12.12 -15.59 8.66
CA PRO A 124 -12.31 -15.73 7.22
C PRO A 124 -11.27 -16.63 6.53
N LEU A 125 -10.02 -16.64 7.02
CA LEU A 125 -8.96 -17.50 6.49
C LEU A 125 -8.64 -18.69 7.39
N HIS A 126 -9.49 -18.98 8.38
CA HIS A 126 -9.26 -20.03 9.38
C HIS A 126 -7.93 -19.89 10.14
N LEU A 127 -7.43 -18.65 10.28
CA LEU A 127 -6.20 -18.34 10.99
C LEU A 127 -6.47 -18.33 12.48
N THR A 128 -6.16 -19.43 13.16
CA THR A 128 -6.52 -19.65 14.58
C THR A 128 -5.31 -19.75 15.51
N ALA A 129 -4.10 -19.70 14.95
CA ALA A 129 -2.85 -19.83 15.66
C ALA A 129 -1.96 -18.61 15.44
N GLU A 130 -0.99 -18.42 16.34
CA GLU A 130 0.01 -17.36 16.24
C GLU A 130 0.76 -17.42 14.89
N LEU A 131 1.16 -18.63 14.46
CA LEU A 131 1.71 -18.89 13.13
C LEU A 131 0.80 -19.81 12.32
N SER A 132 0.63 -19.49 11.05
CA SER A 132 -0.10 -20.33 10.11
C SER A 132 0.54 -20.31 8.72
N CYS A 133 0.64 -21.44 8.06
CA CYS A 133 1.11 -21.57 6.68
C CYS A 133 -0.09 -21.60 5.72
N ILE A 134 0.00 -20.88 4.61
CA ILE A 134 -0.93 -20.99 3.49
C ILE A 134 -0.32 -21.92 2.45
N TRP A 135 -0.82 -23.15 2.40
CA TRP A 135 -0.41 -24.18 1.47
C TRP A 135 -1.20 -24.09 0.17
N VAL A 136 -0.52 -24.32 -0.94
CA VAL A 136 -1.10 -24.32 -2.28
C VAL A 136 -0.61 -25.54 -3.07
N GLN A 137 -1.53 -26.14 -3.83
CA GLN A 137 -1.24 -27.21 -4.78
C GLN A 137 -1.93 -26.95 -6.12
N ARG A 138 -1.18 -27.12 -7.21
CA ARG A 138 -1.71 -27.12 -8.58
C ARG A 138 -2.44 -28.44 -8.83
N THR A 139 -3.72 -28.34 -9.18
CA THR A 139 -4.55 -29.49 -9.59
C THR A 139 -4.86 -29.42 -11.09
N ARG A 140 -5.59 -30.41 -11.60
CA ARG A 140 -6.09 -30.38 -12.99
C ARG A 140 -7.13 -29.27 -13.21
N GLN A 141 -7.84 -28.85 -12.16
CA GLN A 141 -8.92 -27.87 -12.23
C GLN A 141 -8.45 -26.46 -11.90
N GLY A 142 -7.26 -26.29 -11.32
CA GLY A 142 -6.74 -24.99 -10.94
C GLY A 142 -5.73 -25.10 -9.81
N TYR A 143 -6.00 -24.38 -8.74
CA TYR A 143 -5.22 -24.41 -7.51
C TYR A 143 -6.14 -24.71 -6.34
N ASP A 144 -5.69 -25.59 -5.46
CA ASP A 144 -6.28 -25.82 -4.15
C ASP A 144 -5.41 -25.12 -3.11
N ALA A 145 -6.02 -24.50 -2.11
CA ALA A 145 -5.30 -23.91 -0.99
C ALA A 145 -5.95 -24.27 0.34
N TRP A 146 -5.15 -24.30 1.40
CA TRP A 146 -5.62 -24.51 2.77
C TRP A 146 -4.65 -23.89 3.76
N VAL A 147 -5.13 -23.67 4.98
CA VAL A 147 -4.34 -23.15 6.08
C VAL A 147 -3.96 -24.26 7.04
N ARG A 148 -2.75 -24.19 7.58
CA ARG A 148 -2.31 -25.05 8.66
C ARG A 148 -1.60 -24.25 9.73
N ALA A 149 -1.99 -24.45 10.98
CA ALA A 149 -1.25 -23.89 12.12
C ALA A 149 0.18 -24.45 12.16
N ALA A 150 1.14 -23.59 12.49
CA ALA A 150 2.53 -23.95 12.63
C ALA A 150 3.00 -23.63 14.06
N SER A 151 3.90 -24.45 14.59
CA SER A 151 4.55 -24.17 15.87
C SER A 151 5.79 -23.31 15.66
N GLU A 152 6.48 -23.49 14.53
CA GLU A 152 7.66 -22.74 14.11
C GLU A 152 7.59 -22.41 12.61
N ASP A 153 8.34 -21.40 12.15
CA ASP A 153 8.28 -20.98 10.75
C ASP A 153 8.84 -22.04 9.78
N HIS A 154 9.79 -22.85 10.23
CA HIS A 154 10.35 -23.95 9.46
C HIS A 154 9.35 -25.09 9.18
N ASP A 155 8.28 -25.22 10.00
CA ASP A 155 7.20 -26.20 9.75
C ASP A 155 6.54 -25.94 8.39
N CYS A 156 6.47 -24.67 7.96
CA CYS A 156 5.92 -24.30 6.66
C CYS A 156 6.79 -24.75 5.46
N LEU A 157 8.01 -25.24 5.70
CA LEU A 157 8.87 -25.78 4.64
C LEU A 157 8.78 -27.31 4.53
N ASP A 158 8.25 -27.99 5.55
CA ASP A 158 8.15 -29.44 5.56
C ASP A 158 6.88 -29.93 4.86
N THR A 159 7.04 -30.46 3.64
CA THR A 159 5.93 -31.03 2.87
C THR A 159 5.26 -32.25 3.52
N ALA A 160 5.91 -32.94 4.47
CA ALA A 160 5.25 -34.00 5.22
C ALA A 160 4.13 -33.45 6.11
N THR A 161 4.25 -32.19 6.53
CA THR A 161 3.19 -31.45 7.23
C THR A 161 2.17 -30.83 6.27
N ALA A 162 2.27 -31.06 4.95
CA ALA A 162 1.34 -30.48 3.99
C ALA A 162 0.05 -31.30 3.80
N ALA A 163 -0.24 -32.28 4.66
CA ALA A 163 -1.46 -33.07 4.53
C ALA A 163 -2.68 -32.14 4.42
N ASN A 164 -3.41 -32.25 3.31
CA ASN A 164 -4.56 -31.41 3.00
C ASN A 164 -5.67 -31.71 4.01
N ASP A 165 -5.87 -30.80 4.96
CA ASP A 165 -7.02 -30.82 5.84
C ASP A 165 -8.19 -30.15 5.11
N LYS A 166 -9.10 -30.99 4.61
CA LYS A 166 -10.29 -30.55 3.88
C LYS A 166 -11.21 -29.63 4.70
N SER A 167 -11.03 -29.55 6.02
CA SER A 167 -11.81 -28.65 6.87
C SER A 167 -11.30 -27.21 6.89
N LEU A 168 -10.09 -26.95 6.37
CA LEU A 168 -9.43 -25.64 6.38
C LEU A 168 -9.11 -25.15 4.95
N THR A 169 -9.93 -25.55 3.97
CA THR A 169 -9.74 -25.18 2.57
C THR A 169 -10.12 -23.73 2.30
N LEU A 170 -9.33 -23.09 1.45
CA LEU A 170 -9.56 -21.73 0.95
C LEU A 170 -9.85 -21.76 -0.55
N ALA A 171 -10.62 -20.77 -1.01
CA ALA A 171 -10.83 -20.55 -2.43
C ALA A 171 -9.59 -19.87 -3.04
N VAL A 172 -9.23 -20.29 -4.25
CA VAL A 172 -8.12 -19.70 -5.01
C VAL A 172 -8.61 -19.10 -6.31
N ARG A 173 -8.28 -17.83 -6.54
CA ARG A 173 -8.49 -17.15 -7.82
C ARG A 173 -7.13 -16.88 -8.44
N ALA A 174 -6.75 -17.70 -9.41
CA ALA A 174 -5.48 -17.56 -10.10
C ALA A 174 -5.65 -16.76 -11.41
N THR A 175 -4.92 -15.65 -11.51
CA THR A 175 -4.88 -14.82 -12.70
C THR A 175 -3.50 -14.89 -13.32
N LYS A 176 -3.40 -15.34 -14.58
CA LYS A 176 -2.16 -15.20 -15.34
C LYS A 176 -2.04 -13.77 -15.83
N PRO A 177 -0.88 -13.10 -15.65
CA PRO A 177 -0.63 -11.83 -16.29
C PRO A 177 -0.89 -11.96 -17.80
N GLN A 178 -1.78 -11.13 -18.33
CA GLN A 178 -1.92 -11.04 -19.78
C GLN A 178 -0.72 -10.26 -20.29
N ALA A 179 0.09 -10.88 -21.14
CA ALA A 179 1.25 -10.26 -21.76
C ALA A 179 0.84 -8.93 -22.40
N ALA A 180 1.22 -7.81 -21.79
CA ALA A 180 0.74 -6.49 -22.20
C ALA A 180 1.49 -6.00 -23.46
N SER A 181 2.67 -6.55 -23.73
CA SER A 181 3.51 -6.31 -24.91
C SER A 181 4.75 -7.20 -24.80
N ARG A 182 5.37 -7.60 -25.92
CA ARG A 182 6.65 -8.35 -25.97
C ARG A 182 7.84 -7.67 -25.26
N THR A 183 7.70 -6.42 -24.82
CA THR A 183 8.81 -5.55 -24.40
C THR A 183 8.97 -5.36 -22.90
N LEU A 184 7.97 -5.68 -22.07
CA LEU A 184 8.11 -5.62 -20.61
C LEU A 184 8.06 -7.05 -20.04
N PRO A 185 8.95 -7.42 -19.09
CA PRO A 185 8.89 -8.74 -18.49
C PRO A 185 7.55 -8.94 -17.81
N ASP A 186 6.86 -10.04 -18.12
CA ASP A 186 5.67 -10.53 -17.40
C ASP A 186 6.05 -11.10 -16.02
N THR A 187 7.12 -10.58 -15.40
CA THR A 187 7.72 -11.16 -14.21
C THR A 187 6.82 -10.91 -13.01
N LEU A 188 6.15 -11.96 -12.56
CA LEU A 188 5.55 -11.98 -11.24
C LEU A 188 6.67 -11.95 -10.18
N TYR A 189 6.71 -10.90 -9.38
CA TYR A 189 7.61 -10.85 -8.25
C TYR A 189 7.16 -11.80 -7.14
N ASN A 190 8.14 -12.36 -6.43
CA ASN A 190 7.90 -13.18 -5.26
C ASN A 190 7.57 -12.29 -4.06
N VAL A 191 6.36 -11.75 -4.05
CA VAL A 191 5.85 -10.89 -3.00
C VAL A 191 4.51 -11.43 -2.52
N VAL A 192 4.16 -11.09 -1.29
CA VAL A 192 2.85 -11.39 -0.71
C VAL A 192 2.20 -10.11 -0.21
N ARG A 193 0.87 -10.04 -0.33
CA ARG A 193 0.05 -8.90 0.07
C ARG A 193 -1.18 -9.36 0.82
N TRP A 194 -1.63 -8.53 1.74
CA TRP A 194 -3.00 -8.52 2.19
C TRP A 194 -3.82 -7.68 1.22
N ASP A 195 -4.88 -8.26 0.67
CA ASP A 195 -5.81 -7.56 -0.23
C ASP A 195 -7.20 -7.52 0.40
N TRP A 196 -8.06 -6.65 -0.13
CA TRP A 196 -9.45 -6.49 0.32
C TRP A 196 -10.44 -7.02 -0.72
N ASP A 197 -11.38 -7.88 -0.28
CA ASP A 197 -12.54 -8.27 -1.07
C ASP A 197 -13.75 -7.39 -0.75
N PRO A 198 -14.21 -6.53 -1.68
CA PRO A 198 -15.41 -5.73 -1.47
C PRO A 198 -16.69 -6.57 -1.46
N VAL A 199 -16.70 -7.80 -2.00
CA VAL A 199 -17.90 -8.65 -2.04
C VAL A 199 -18.22 -9.19 -0.66
N THR A 200 -17.22 -9.77 0.01
CA THR A 200 -17.42 -10.34 1.34
C THR A 200 -17.01 -9.42 2.49
N SER A 201 -16.46 -8.24 2.19
CA SER A 201 -15.90 -7.32 3.19
C SER A 201 -14.87 -8.00 4.10
N THR A 202 -13.99 -8.80 3.51
CA THR A 202 -12.91 -9.48 4.22
C THR A 202 -11.60 -9.32 3.48
N GLN A 203 -10.50 -9.42 4.21
CA GLN A 203 -9.17 -9.53 3.64
C GLN A 203 -8.87 -10.95 3.19
N PHE A 204 -8.00 -11.04 2.20
CA PHE A 204 -7.46 -12.29 1.69
C PHE A 204 -5.96 -12.13 1.41
N VAL A 205 -5.26 -13.23 1.18
CA VAL A 205 -3.83 -13.20 0.87
C VAL A 205 -3.62 -13.33 -0.63
N SER A 206 -2.78 -12.45 -1.18
CA SER A 206 -2.38 -12.49 -2.58
C SER A 206 -0.90 -12.77 -2.71
N VAL A 207 -0.55 -13.78 -3.51
CA VAL A 207 0.84 -14.24 -3.67
C VAL A 207 1.07 -14.83 -5.06
N ARG A 208 2.30 -14.81 -5.54
CA ARG A 208 2.68 -15.57 -6.74
C ARG A 208 2.51 -17.08 -6.51
N CYS A 209 1.89 -17.77 -7.47
CA CYS A 209 1.73 -19.22 -7.51
C CYS A 209 2.07 -19.74 -8.92
N GLY A 210 3.28 -20.28 -9.09
CA GLY A 210 3.73 -20.72 -10.40
C GLY A 210 3.85 -19.54 -11.37
N ASP A 211 3.13 -19.66 -12.49
CA ASP A 211 3.04 -18.62 -13.52
C ASP A 211 1.80 -17.69 -13.34
N SER A 212 1.16 -17.75 -12.18
CA SER A 212 -0.07 -17.00 -11.88
C SER A 212 0.06 -16.15 -10.62
N TRP A 213 -0.76 -15.10 -10.53
CA TRP A 213 -1.05 -14.41 -9.29
C TRP A 213 -2.25 -15.09 -8.63
N CYS A 214 -2.06 -15.67 -7.45
CA CYS A 214 -3.13 -16.32 -6.68
C CYS A 214 -3.64 -15.37 -5.60
N GLU A 215 -4.93 -15.09 -5.66
CA GLU A 215 -5.69 -14.55 -4.54
C GLU A 215 -6.29 -15.72 -3.77
N ILE A 216 -6.09 -15.77 -2.46
CA ILE A 216 -6.41 -16.91 -1.60
C ILE A 216 -7.27 -16.40 -0.45
N GLY A 217 -8.56 -16.68 -0.53
CA GLY A 217 -9.60 -16.13 0.35
C GLY A 217 -10.60 -17.17 0.82
N GLN A 218 -11.57 -16.73 1.61
CA GLN A 218 -12.70 -17.57 2.01
C GLN A 218 -13.55 -17.99 0.80
N GLU A 219 -14.35 -19.05 0.95
CA GLU A 219 -15.27 -19.46 -0.12
C GLU A 219 -16.23 -18.33 -0.51
N GLY A 220 -16.46 -18.17 -1.81
CA GLY A 220 -17.35 -17.14 -2.36
C GLY A 220 -16.73 -15.74 -2.50
N PHE A 221 -15.47 -15.53 -2.11
CA PHE A 221 -14.82 -14.23 -2.26
C PHE A 221 -14.69 -13.81 -3.75
N GLY A 222 -14.86 -12.51 -4.00
CA GLY A 222 -14.84 -11.90 -5.33
C GLY A 222 -13.44 -11.75 -5.93
N GLY A 223 -12.41 -11.68 -5.06
CA GLY A 223 -11.08 -11.19 -5.40
C GLY A 223 -11.08 -9.68 -5.64
N SER A 224 -9.90 -9.05 -5.68
CA SER A 224 -9.84 -7.63 -6.06
C SER A 224 -9.92 -7.53 -7.60
N ARG A 225 -10.18 -6.36 -8.16
CA ARG A 225 -9.97 -6.14 -9.60
C ARG A 225 -8.58 -5.57 -9.82
N SER A 226 -7.97 -5.84 -10.96
CA SER A 226 -6.79 -5.07 -11.34
C SER A 226 -7.19 -3.60 -11.47
N HIS A 227 -6.32 -2.67 -11.07
CA HIS A 227 -6.64 -1.25 -11.08
C HIS A 227 -6.95 -0.73 -12.51
N VAL A 228 -6.56 -1.49 -13.53
CA VAL A 228 -6.83 -1.18 -14.94
C VAL A 228 -7.92 -2.03 -15.58
N ASP A 229 -8.64 -2.85 -14.81
CA ASP A 229 -9.74 -3.66 -15.34
C ASP A 229 -10.83 -2.75 -15.95
N GLY A 230 -11.08 -2.94 -17.25
CA GLY A 230 -12.02 -2.14 -18.02
C GLY A 230 -11.42 -0.88 -18.66
N LEU A 231 -10.12 -0.62 -18.52
CA LEU A 231 -9.43 0.42 -19.29
C LEU A 231 -8.94 -0.13 -20.64
N PRO A 232 -8.96 0.68 -21.72
CA PRO A 232 -8.40 0.27 -23.01
C PRO A 232 -6.90 -0.08 -22.89
N THR A 233 -6.48 -1.21 -23.47
CA THR A 233 -5.08 -1.68 -23.40
C THR A 233 -4.05 -0.64 -23.82
N ALA A 234 -4.37 0.18 -24.83
CA ALA A 234 -3.50 1.24 -25.33
C ALA A 234 -3.24 2.38 -24.31
N ALA A 235 -4.09 2.53 -23.28
CA ALA A 235 -3.93 3.54 -22.24
C ALA A 235 -3.01 3.08 -21.09
N ILE A 236 -2.65 1.79 -21.05
CA ILE A 236 -1.91 1.18 -19.94
C ILE A 236 -0.50 0.86 -20.41
N ALA A 237 0.37 1.88 -20.40
CA ALA A 237 1.77 1.71 -20.77
C ALA A 237 2.60 0.96 -19.72
N PHE A 238 2.02 0.66 -18.54
CA PHE A 238 2.80 0.23 -17.38
C PHE A 238 2.24 -1.04 -16.72
N ASN A 239 3.04 -2.13 -16.75
CA ASN A 239 2.70 -3.44 -16.17
C ASN A 239 2.36 -3.37 -14.68
N ALA A 240 2.95 -2.42 -13.95
CA ALA A 240 2.68 -2.30 -12.53
C ALA A 240 1.22 -1.95 -12.23
N LEU A 241 0.46 -1.39 -13.18
CA LEU A 241 -0.95 -1.13 -12.98
C LEU A 241 -1.81 -2.39 -13.20
N ARG A 242 -1.26 -3.40 -13.88
CA ARG A 242 -1.94 -4.66 -14.24
C ARG A 242 -1.70 -5.76 -13.21
N VAL A 243 -0.49 -5.82 -12.67
CA VAL A 243 -0.03 -6.93 -11.81
C VAL A 243 -0.07 -6.49 -10.35
N LYS A 244 -0.98 -7.08 -9.55
CA LYS A 244 -1.24 -6.73 -8.14
C LYS A 244 -0.06 -6.88 -7.17
N GLY A 245 0.99 -7.62 -7.53
CA GLY A 245 2.21 -7.66 -6.73
C GLY A 245 3.08 -6.40 -6.83
N TYR A 246 2.84 -5.52 -7.81
CA TYR A 246 3.69 -4.34 -8.03
C TYR A 246 3.26 -3.12 -7.23
N TYR A 247 1.97 -3.01 -6.96
CA TYR A 247 1.35 -1.91 -6.24
C TYR A 247 0.77 -2.41 -4.93
N ASP A 248 0.33 -1.47 -4.12
CA ASP A 248 -0.35 -1.74 -2.87
C ASP A 248 -1.64 -0.92 -2.79
N GLU A 249 -2.67 -1.50 -2.20
CA GLU A 249 -4.02 -0.93 -2.14
C GLU A 249 -4.70 -1.30 -0.83
N GLN A 250 -5.04 -0.31 0.00
CA GLN A 250 -5.68 -0.56 1.28
C GLN A 250 -6.58 0.60 1.72
N TYR A 251 -7.41 0.35 2.73
CA TYR A 251 -8.06 1.42 3.48
C TYR A 251 -7.02 2.05 4.41
N LEU A 252 -6.90 3.37 4.34
CA LEU A 252 -6.00 4.11 5.19
C LEU A 252 -6.70 4.47 6.51
N ALA A 253 -5.94 4.61 7.58
CA ALA A 253 -6.46 4.96 8.89
C ALA A 253 -6.96 6.40 8.95
N GLU A 254 -7.89 6.64 9.86
CA GLU A 254 -8.35 7.99 10.17
C GLU A 254 -8.40 8.19 11.68
N TRP A 255 -7.95 9.37 12.13
CA TRP A 255 -8.19 9.81 13.49
C TRP A 255 -9.60 10.39 13.63
N ARG A 256 -10.43 9.76 14.47
CA ARG A 256 -11.76 10.27 14.84
C ARG A 256 -11.93 10.20 16.35
N ASN A 257 -12.22 11.34 16.97
CA ASN A 257 -12.40 11.46 18.43
C ASN A 257 -11.24 10.81 19.21
N ASP A 258 -10.00 11.17 18.88
CA ASP A 258 -8.78 10.68 19.54
C ASP A 258 -8.57 9.16 19.48
N ARG A 259 -9.21 8.49 18.51
CA ARG A 259 -9.05 7.07 18.23
C ARG A 259 -8.76 6.83 16.75
N LEU A 260 -7.84 5.91 16.48
CA LEU A 260 -7.61 5.39 15.15
C LEU A 260 -8.77 4.47 14.73
N VAL A 261 -9.41 4.79 13.63
CA VAL A 261 -10.48 3.99 13.03
C VAL A 261 -10.13 3.65 11.58
N VAL A 262 -10.74 2.59 11.04
CA VAL A 262 -10.61 2.26 9.62
C VAL A 262 -11.24 3.41 8.83
N GLY A 263 -10.44 4.12 8.04
CA GLY A 263 -10.91 5.19 7.20
C GLY A 263 -11.78 4.67 6.07
N ARG A 264 -12.56 5.56 5.47
CA ARG A 264 -13.27 5.24 4.21
C ARG A 264 -12.38 5.44 3.00
N ASN A 265 -11.23 6.09 3.20
CA ASN A 265 -10.34 6.49 2.13
C ASN A 265 -9.48 5.30 1.72
N ARG A 266 -9.73 4.81 0.51
CA ARG A 266 -8.88 3.81 -0.12
C ARG A 266 -7.74 4.50 -0.83
N GLY A 267 -6.51 4.08 -0.54
CA GLY A 267 -5.30 4.57 -1.17
C GLY A 267 -4.62 3.48 -1.97
N THR A 268 -4.24 3.79 -3.20
CA THR A 268 -3.45 2.90 -4.07
C THR A 268 -2.13 3.58 -4.42
N ILE A 269 -1.01 2.90 -4.18
CA ILE A 269 0.33 3.39 -4.53
C ILE A 269 0.98 2.49 -5.57
N PHE A 270 1.39 3.08 -6.68
CA PHE A 270 1.98 2.39 -7.83
C PHE A 270 3.43 2.80 -8.01
N PRO A 271 4.33 1.90 -8.41
CA PRO A 271 5.67 2.30 -8.78
C PRO A 271 5.60 3.10 -10.08
N THR A 272 6.62 3.91 -10.37
CA THR A 272 6.78 4.52 -11.70
C THR A 272 7.62 3.62 -12.60
N ALA A 273 7.61 3.88 -13.91
CA ALA A 273 8.52 3.21 -14.84
C ALA A 273 10.01 3.48 -14.54
N GLN A 274 10.32 4.58 -13.87
CA GLN A 274 11.69 4.95 -13.53
C GLN A 274 12.21 4.22 -12.29
N LEU A 275 11.32 3.70 -11.43
CA LEU A 275 11.71 3.01 -10.20
C LEU A 275 12.65 1.83 -10.47
N ALA A 276 12.39 1.02 -11.51
CA ALA A 276 13.24 -0.13 -11.83
C ALA A 276 14.67 0.30 -12.23
N ALA A 277 14.80 1.36 -13.02
CA ALA A 277 16.10 1.89 -13.43
C ALA A 277 16.84 2.56 -12.25
N PHE A 278 16.10 3.29 -11.42
CA PHE A 278 16.59 3.92 -10.19
C PHE A 278 17.05 2.90 -9.15
N ALA A 279 16.34 1.79 -9.00
CA ALA A 279 16.71 0.71 -8.10
C ALA A 279 18.03 0.02 -8.50
N ALA A 280 18.38 0.07 -9.79
CA ALA A 280 19.58 -0.59 -10.33
C ALA A 280 20.83 0.32 -10.32
N ASN A 281 20.65 1.64 -10.34
CA ASN A 281 21.76 2.59 -10.49
C ASN A 281 21.77 3.61 -9.36
N LYS A 282 22.96 3.94 -8.84
CA LYS A 282 23.09 5.00 -7.85
C LYS A 282 22.62 6.31 -8.49
N PRO A 283 21.66 7.04 -7.88
CA PRO A 283 21.15 8.28 -8.46
C PRO A 283 22.22 9.38 -8.41
N THR A 284 22.10 10.34 -9.31
CA THR A 284 22.90 11.56 -9.26
C THR A 284 22.53 12.34 -8.00
N ILE A 285 23.54 12.86 -7.30
CA ILE A 285 23.30 13.68 -6.10
C ILE A 285 22.48 14.92 -6.47
N GLY A 286 21.42 15.20 -5.70
CA GLY A 286 20.52 16.34 -5.92
C GLY A 286 19.46 16.12 -7.00
N GLU A 287 19.45 14.96 -7.67
CA GLU A 287 18.45 14.64 -8.68
C GLU A 287 17.17 14.10 -8.04
N TRP A 288 16.02 14.69 -8.41
CA TRP A 288 14.70 14.22 -8.02
C TRP A 288 14.19 13.20 -9.04
N ILE A 289 13.99 11.96 -8.59
CA ILE A 289 13.55 10.86 -9.45
C ILE A 289 12.16 10.43 -9.01
N PRO A 290 11.14 10.48 -9.89
CA PRO A 290 9.80 10.01 -9.58
C PRO A 290 9.82 8.49 -9.43
N VAL A 291 9.39 8.00 -8.28
CA VAL A 291 9.45 6.58 -7.90
C VAL A 291 8.08 5.95 -7.67
N ALA A 292 7.08 6.76 -7.31
CA ALA A 292 5.71 6.28 -7.14
C ALA A 292 4.67 7.29 -7.61
N GLU A 293 3.49 6.79 -7.93
CA GLU A 293 2.26 7.56 -8.10
C GLU A 293 1.24 7.07 -7.08
N ILE A 294 0.49 8.00 -6.47
CA ILE A 294 -0.57 7.67 -5.51
C ILE A 294 -1.91 8.12 -6.08
N ASN A 295 -2.86 7.20 -6.07
CA ASN A 295 -4.28 7.46 -6.32
C ASN A 295 -5.05 7.30 -5.02
N MET A 296 -5.87 8.29 -4.69
CA MET A 296 -6.74 8.27 -3.51
C MET A 296 -8.19 8.28 -3.94
N ALA A 297 -9.05 7.68 -3.13
CA ALA A 297 -10.49 7.91 -3.16
C ALA A 297 -10.81 9.43 -3.10
N PRO A 298 -12.02 9.88 -3.50
CA PRO A 298 -12.35 11.30 -3.56
C PRO A 298 -12.20 12.02 -2.21
N GLU A 299 -12.52 11.32 -1.14
CA GLU A 299 -12.27 11.77 0.23
C GLU A 299 -10.81 11.40 0.58
N VAL A 300 -9.98 12.41 0.82
CA VAL A 300 -8.56 12.19 1.21
C VAL A 300 -8.39 12.23 2.72
N GLY A 301 -9.31 12.92 3.40
CA GLY A 301 -9.25 13.13 4.85
C GLY A 301 -7.93 13.77 5.29
N GLN A 302 -7.34 13.20 6.34
CA GLN A 302 -6.11 13.72 6.94
C GLN A 302 -4.88 13.67 6.00
N TYR A 303 -4.89 12.79 5.00
CA TYR A 303 -3.73 12.61 4.12
C TYR A 303 -3.49 13.79 3.16
N GLU A 304 -4.48 14.66 2.95
CA GLU A 304 -4.27 15.89 2.19
C GLU A 304 -3.27 16.79 2.93
N HIS A 305 -3.42 16.92 4.24
CA HIS A 305 -2.51 17.70 5.05
C HIS A 305 -1.24 16.92 5.36
N MET A 306 -1.34 15.66 5.75
CA MET A 306 -0.19 14.86 6.20
C MET A 306 0.81 14.58 5.07
N LEU A 307 0.33 14.07 3.94
CA LEU A 307 1.18 13.60 2.85
C LEU A 307 1.09 14.47 1.59
N ASN A 308 0.30 15.55 1.60
CA ASN A 308 0.03 16.37 0.40
C ASN A 308 -0.65 15.55 -0.72
N LEU A 309 -1.53 14.61 -0.35
CA LEU A 309 -2.30 13.81 -1.30
C LEU A 309 -3.51 14.58 -1.83
N VAL A 310 -4.06 14.10 -2.94
CA VAL A 310 -5.24 14.67 -3.59
C VAL A 310 -6.20 13.56 -3.97
N GLY A 311 -7.50 13.83 -3.78
CA GLY A 311 -8.57 12.89 -4.04
C GLY A 311 -8.83 12.81 -5.53
N ASN A 312 -9.09 11.61 -6.01
CA ASN A 312 -9.40 11.36 -7.40
C ASN A 312 -10.57 10.38 -7.48
N SER A 313 -11.00 10.03 -8.70
CA SER A 313 -11.85 8.85 -8.86
C SER A 313 -11.10 7.61 -8.39
N GLU A 314 -11.82 6.66 -7.79
CA GLU A 314 -11.27 5.37 -7.34
C GLU A 314 -10.58 4.56 -8.44
N ARG A 315 -10.80 4.93 -9.71
CA ARG A 315 -10.13 4.33 -10.87
C ARG A 315 -9.16 5.32 -11.52
N LEU A 316 -8.01 4.83 -11.98
CA LEU A 316 -6.99 5.55 -12.76
C LEU A 316 -7.45 6.00 -14.18
N VAL A 317 -8.70 6.43 -14.37
CA VAL A 317 -9.24 6.75 -15.70
C VAL A 317 -8.74 8.10 -16.20
N ALA A 318 -8.68 9.11 -15.32
CA ALA A 318 -8.10 10.43 -15.57
C ALA A 318 -8.17 11.24 -14.26
N GLY A 319 -7.19 12.09 -13.98
CA GLY A 319 -7.26 13.04 -12.86
C GLY A 319 -5.92 13.34 -12.20
N PRO A 320 -5.90 14.28 -11.26
CA PRO A 320 -4.69 14.66 -10.54
C PRO A 320 -4.20 13.48 -9.69
N ARG A 321 -2.89 13.22 -9.74
CA ARG A 321 -2.21 12.21 -8.91
C ARG A 321 -1.16 12.89 -8.06
N ALA A 322 -0.90 12.30 -6.90
CA ALA A 322 0.29 12.65 -6.16
C ALA A 322 1.47 11.85 -6.73
N ILE A 323 2.59 12.53 -6.99
CA ILE A 323 3.84 11.89 -7.44
C ILE A 323 4.81 11.91 -6.27
N VAL A 324 5.32 10.73 -5.91
CA VAL A 324 6.39 10.59 -4.93
C VAL A 324 7.71 10.53 -5.67
N SER A 325 8.62 11.43 -5.33
CA SER A 325 9.99 11.45 -5.85
C SER A 325 10.99 11.26 -4.71
N LEU A 326 12.13 10.63 -5.01
CA LEU A 326 13.26 10.51 -4.09
C LEU A 326 14.45 11.32 -4.59
N CYS A 327 15.26 11.83 -3.65
CA CYS A 327 16.51 12.51 -3.91
C CYS A 327 17.57 12.08 -2.89
N LEU A 328 18.77 11.78 -3.38
CA LEU A 328 19.97 11.51 -2.58
C LEU A 328 20.83 12.78 -2.56
N GLY A 329 21.19 13.30 -1.39
CA GLY A 329 22.02 14.49 -1.29
C GLY A 329 22.02 15.15 0.07
N ASP A 330 22.32 16.44 0.09
CA ASP A 330 22.18 17.32 1.27
C ASP A 330 20.85 18.08 1.22
N GLY A 331 20.51 18.76 2.32
CA GLY A 331 19.26 19.53 2.39
C GLY A 331 19.17 20.61 1.31
N ARG A 332 20.30 21.20 0.90
CA ARG A 332 20.35 22.28 -0.10
C ARG A 332 20.10 21.79 -1.53
N SER A 333 20.63 20.61 -1.86
CA SER A 333 20.50 19.98 -3.17
C SER A 333 19.15 19.32 -3.37
N CYS A 334 18.60 18.70 -2.32
CA CYS A 334 17.31 18.04 -2.41
C CYS A 334 16.14 18.95 -1.99
N ALA A 335 16.18 19.64 -0.86
CA ALA A 335 15.07 20.49 -0.38
C ALA A 335 15.32 21.98 -0.73
N PRO A 336 14.79 22.51 -1.85
CA PRO A 336 15.03 23.89 -2.23
C PRO A 336 14.50 24.85 -1.15
N ILE A 337 15.31 25.86 -0.78
CA ILE A 337 15.03 26.89 0.25
C ILE A 337 13.82 27.78 -0.08
N LYS A 338 13.03 27.49 -1.11
CA LYS A 338 11.94 28.36 -1.55
C LYS A 338 10.68 28.13 -0.73
N ASN A 339 10.53 29.00 0.27
CA ASN A 339 9.31 29.32 1.02
C ASN A 339 8.73 28.17 1.88
N GLU A 340 9.12 28.23 3.16
CA GLU A 340 8.34 27.91 4.37
C GLU A 340 8.45 26.56 5.07
N VAL A 341 9.11 25.54 4.52
CA VAL A 341 9.51 24.37 5.35
C VAL A 341 10.92 23.95 5.00
N ILE A 342 11.90 24.52 5.70
CA ILE A 342 13.23 23.91 5.76
C ILE A 342 13.03 22.65 6.57
N LEU A 343 13.04 21.48 5.92
CA LEU A 343 13.28 20.23 6.64
C LEU A 343 14.56 20.47 7.44
N ASN A 344 14.46 20.37 8.76
CA ASN A 344 15.61 20.55 9.59
C ASN A 344 16.62 19.47 9.19
N GLU A 345 17.72 19.86 8.54
CA GLU A 345 18.67 18.88 8.03
C GLU A 345 19.19 17.99 9.16
N SER A 346 19.23 18.46 10.41
CA SER A 346 19.59 17.62 11.55
C SER A 346 18.56 16.54 11.92
N SER A 347 17.29 16.65 11.49
CA SER A 347 16.25 15.66 11.78
C SER A 347 16.29 14.46 10.83
N CYS A 348 16.75 14.64 9.58
CA CYS A 348 16.88 13.51 8.68
C CYS A 348 18.03 12.58 9.15
N PRO A 349 17.91 11.25 9.07
CA PRO A 349 19.01 10.36 9.40
C PRO A 349 20.03 10.29 8.25
N PRO A 350 21.34 10.47 8.49
CA PRO A 350 22.35 10.22 7.47
C PRO A 350 22.51 8.72 7.21
N THR A 351 22.85 8.34 5.98
CA THR A 351 23.31 6.99 5.63
C THR A 351 24.70 7.02 5.01
N GLU A 352 25.26 5.85 4.72
CA GLU A 352 26.58 5.70 4.08
C GLU A 352 26.67 6.44 2.73
N ASP A 353 25.56 6.47 1.98
CA ASP A 353 25.49 7.09 0.66
C ASP A 353 25.14 8.59 0.67
N GLY A 354 24.71 9.13 1.83
CA GLY A 354 24.21 10.49 1.97
C GLY A 354 22.89 10.55 2.75
N ARG A 355 22.16 11.67 2.63
CA ARG A 355 20.80 11.78 3.19
C ARG A 355 19.80 11.56 2.07
N TRP A 356 18.70 10.90 2.41
CA TRP A 356 17.58 10.70 1.49
C TRP A 356 16.44 11.64 1.84
N TYR A 357 15.80 12.16 0.81
CA TYR A 357 14.63 13.02 0.91
C TYR A 357 13.53 12.49 -0.01
N ALA A 358 12.29 12.66 0.43
CA ALA A 358 11.12 12.44 -0.41
C ALA A 358 10.41 13.76 -0.68
N ARG A 359 9.80 13.86 -1.86
CA ARG A 359 8.92 14.96 -2.24
C ARG A 359 7.62 14.36 -2.76
N ILE A 360 6.49 14.75 -2.17
CA ILE A 360 5.16 14.36 -2.63
C ILE A 360 4.50 15.58 -3.27
N GLU A 361 4.34 15.53 -4.58
CA GLU A 361 3.84 16.62 -5.41
C GLU A 361 2.42 16.34 -5.86
N ARG A 362 1.56 17.36 -5.81
CA ARG A 362 0.23 17.37 -6.42
C ARG A 362 0.02 18.69 -7.18
N PRO A 363 -1.02 18.81 -8.01
CA PRO A 363 -1.40 20.12 -8.53
C PRO A 363 -1.63 21.10 -7.38
N GLY A 364 -0.87 22.20 -7.39
CA GLY A 364 -0.95 23.25 -6.36
C GLY A 364 0.17 23.25 -5.32
N GLY A 365 1.03 22.21 -5.24
CA GLY A 365 2.19 22.27 -4.34
C GLY A 365 2.87 20.94 -4.07
N ALA A 366 3.97 21.02 -3.32
CA ALA A 366 4.79 19.88 -2.90
C ALA A 366 5.01 19.92 -1.39
N ARG A 367 5.08 18.75 -0.75
CA ARG A 367 5.57 18.58 0.63
C ARG A 367 6.82 17.71 0.60
N TYR A 368 7.77 18.03 1.48
CA TYR A 368 9.05 17.35 1.59
C TYR A 368 9.13 16.58 2.90
N PHE A 369 9.82 15.44 2.87
CA PHE A 369 9.95 14.54 3.99
C PHE A 369 11.39 14.05 4.12
N CYS A 370 11.83 13.81 5.35
CA CYS A 370 13.02 13.00 5.60
C CYS A 370 12.74 11.55 5.18
N VAL A 371 13.78 10.87 4.70
CA VAL A 371 13.70 9.45 4.36
C VAL A 371 14.69 8.66 5.19
N LYS A 372 14.20 7.62 5.85
CA LYS A 372 15.07 6.63 6.50
C LYS A 372 15.39 5.55 5.49
N HIS A 373 16.65 5.43 5.12
CA HIS A 373 17.14 4.40 4.23
C HIS A 373 17.68 3.21 5.02
N ARG A 374 17.35 2.00 4.56
CA ARG A 374 17.82 0.73 5.09
C ARG A 374 18.58 -0.01 4.02
N SER A 375 19.88 -0.19 4.23
CA SER A 375 20.73 -1.00 3.36
C SER A 375 20.38 -2.48 3.47
N HIS A 376 20.48 -3.20 2.36
CA HIS A 376 20.37 -4.65 2.30
C HIS A 376 21.70 -5.29 1.90
N PRO A 377 21.91 -6.59 2.20
CA PRO A 377 23.13 -7.29 1.80
C PRO A 377 23.41 -7.14 0.29
N PRO A 378 24.67 -6.93 -0.12
CA PRO A 378 25.02 -6.86 -1.53
C PRO A 378 24.55 -8.10 -2.31
N GLY A 379 23.98 -7.87 -3.49
CA GLY A 379 23.44 -8.93 -4.36
C GLY A 379 22.04 -9.42 -3.98
N PHE A 380 21.47 -8.94 -2.86
CA PHE A 380 20.07 -9.21 -2.54
C PHE A 380 19.13 -8.44 -3.50
N TYR A 381 18.28 -9.17 -4.22
CA TYR A 381 17.34 -8.58 -5.17
C TYR A 381 16.08 -8.13 -4.45
N ILE A 382 15.78 -6.83 -4.54
CA ILE A 382 14.53 -6.23 -4.07
C ILE A 382 13.75 -5.79 -5.31
N PRO A 383 12.51 -6.28 -5.51
CA PRO A 383 11.73 -5.89 -6.66
C PRO A 383 11.40 -4.39 -6.61
N PRO A 384 11.27 -3.70 -7.77
CA PRO A 384 10.90 -2.30 -7.86
C PRO A 384 9.40 -2.12 -7.56
N VAL A 385 9.03 -2.32 -6.31
CA VAL A 385 7.67 -2.15 -5.79
C VAL A 385 7.65 -1.01 -4.78
N VAL A 386 6.45 -0.51 -4.53
CA VAL A 386 6.16 0.54 -3.56
C VAL A 386 4.95 0.11 -2.76
N ARG A 387 4.85 0.58 -1.52
CA ARG A 387 3.80 0.14 -0.61
C ARG A 387 3.43 1.20 0.39
N TRP A 388 2.27 0.99 1.00
CA TRP A 388 1.98 1.66 2.24
C TRP A 388 2.81 1.04 3.36
N ARG A 389 3.29 1.93 4.24
CA ARG A 389 4.03 1.60 5.46
C ARG A 389 3.07 1.72 6.62
N TRP A 390 2.69 0.60 7.21
CA TRP A 390 1.89 0.62 8.42
C TRP A 390 2.72 1.09 9.61
N ARG A 391 2.18 2.01 10.40
CA ARG A 391 2.66 2.39 11.73
C ARG A 391 1.54 2.14 12.74
N GLU A 392 1.90 2.12 14.01
CA GLU A 392 0.93 1.95 15.10
C GLU A 392 -0.18 3.01 15.10
N ASP A 393 0.12 4.21 14.61
CA ASP A 393 -0.71 5.39 14.66
C ASP A 393 -1.17 5.92 13.29
N ASP A 394 -0.60 5.43 12.19
CA ASP A 394 -0.92 5.91 10.83
C ASP A 394 -0.31 5.04 9.71
N GLU A 395 -0.50 5.44 8.46
CA GLU A 395 0.15 4.90 7.28
C GLU A 395 1.11 5.94 6.66
N THR A 396 2.34 5.51 6.34
CA THR A 396 3.27 6.26 5.49
C THR A 396 3.66 5.43 4.28
N ILE A 397 4.86 5.59 3.71
CA ILE A 397 5.23 4.99 2.43
C ILE A 397 6.56 4.24 2.52
N TRP A 398 6.59 3.02 1.98
CA TRP A 398 7.79 2.23 1.70
C TRP A 398 8.08 2.22 0.20
N ILE A 399 9.35 2.46 -0.16
CA ILE A 399 9.78 2.56 -1.55
C ILE A 399 11.13 1.85 -1.71
N ARG A 400 11.26 1.00 -2.72
CA ARG A 400 12.57 0.53 -3.18
C ARG A 400 13.46 1.72 -3.56
N CYS A 401 14.72 1.75 -3.10
CA CYS A 401 15.70 2.76 -3.50
C CYS A 401 17.11 2.16 -3.65
N PHE A 402 18.09 2.91 -4.16
CA PHE A 402 19.42 2.34 -4.42
C PHE A 402 20.02 1.66 -3.16
N GLY A 403 20.53 0.43 -3.31
CA GLY A 403 21.15 -0.32 -2.21
C GLY A 403 20.20 -0.81 -1.11
N GLY A 404 18.91 -0.45 -1.14
CA GLY A 404 17.97 -0.95 -0.15
C GLY A 404 16.54 -0.40 -0.23
N CYS A 405 15.98 -0.04 0.91
CA CYS A 405 14.58 0.34 1.07
C CYS A 405 14.49 1.70 1.76
N CYS A 406 13.54 2.54 1.33
CA CYS A 406 13.39 3.91 1.78
C CYS A 406 12.02 4.11 2.41
N GLU A 407 12.02 4.60 3.65
CA GLU A 407 10.83 4.95 4.42
C GLU A 407 10.59 6.45 4.32
N VAL A 408 9.42 6.87 3.85
CA VAL A 408 8.99 8.25 3.99
C VAL A 408 8.56 8.47 5.44
N ASP A 409 9.26 9.34 6.15
CA ASP A 409 8.93 9.68 7.53
C ASP A 409 8.14 10.98 7.58
N VAL A 410 6.96 10.91 8.21
CA VAL A 410 6.15 12.07 8.50
C VAL A 410 6.60 12.60 9.85
N ASP A 411 7.72 13.35 9.84
CA ASP A 411 8.18 14.05 11.04
C ASP A 411 7.02 14.89 11.60
N GLU A 412 6.89 14.89 12.92
CA GLU A 412 5.92 15.67 13.70
C GLU A 412 6.30 17.16 13.69
N THR A 413 6.30 17.80 12.51
CA THR A 413 6.61 19.23 12.39
C THR A 413 5.55 20.10 13.02
#